data_AF-A0A547ED22-F1
#
_entry.id   AF-A0A547ED22-F1
#
_cell.length_a   1.000
_cell.length_b   1.000
_cell.length_c   1.000
_cell.angle_alpha   90.00
_cell.angle_beta   90.00
_cell.angle_gamma   90.00
#
_symmetry.space_group_name_H-M   'P 1'
#
loop_
_entity.id
_entity.type
_entity.pdbx_description
1 polymer ?
#
loop_
_entity_poly.entity_id
_entity_poly.type
_entity_poly.pdbx_seq_one_letter_code
_entity_poly.pdbx_strand_id
1 'polypeptide(L)' 'MLTHRITLPDGTEIEFFAETDKETFAEIQRDLEGLKLPTFAEFVAQERKKHRAKQAVKKARKIAKLARRKNR' A
#
# COMPACT_ATOMS: atom_id res chain seq x y z
N MET A 1 28.29 23.82 -0.84
CA MET A 1 27.34 22.69 -0.77
C MET A 1 26.16 23.13 0.10
N LEU A 2 24.98 23.32 -0.49
CA LEU A 2 23.77 23.66 0.28
C LEU A 2 22.96 22.38 0.54
N THR A 3 22.65 22.12 1.80
CA THR A 3 21.80 21.02 2.25
C THR A 3 20.45 21.59 2.71
N HIS A 4 19.35 21.09 2.17
CA HIS A 4 18.00 21.45 2.66
C HIS A 4 17.51 20.35 3.61
N ARG A 5 17.03 20.77 4.78
CA ARG A 5 16.45 19.90 5.81
C ARG A 5 14.95 20.11 5.86
N ILE A 6 14.18 19.05 5.69
CA ILE A 6 12.72 19.06 5.89
C ILE A 6 12.41 18.15 7.07
N THR A 7 11.63 18.67 8.01
CA THR A 7 11.08 17.91 9.14
C THR A 7 9.63 17.55 8.83
N LEU A 8 9.34 16.25 8.80
CA LEU A 8 7.98 15.75 8.66
C LEU A 8 7.23 15.84 10.01
N PRO A 9 5.88 15.85 10.01
CA PRO A 9 5.06 15.98 11.24
C PRO A 9 5.22 14.82 12.24
N ASP A 10 5.80 13.70 11.81
CA ASP A 10 6.12 12.52 12.61
C ASP A 10 7.51 12.62 13.28
N GLY A 11 8.26 13.70 13.04
CA GLY A 11 9.60 13.91 13.57
C GLY A 11 10.71 13.28 12.72
N THR A 12 10.38 12.68 11.58
CA THR A 12 11.37 12.15 10.65
C THR A 12 12.09 13.31 9.93
N GLU A 13 13.42 13.29 9.96
CA GLU A 13 14.26 14.28 9.31
C GLU A 13 14.82 13.71 8.00
N ILE A 14 14.62 14.43 6.91
CA ILE A 14 15.17 14.03 5.61
C ILE A 14 16.14 15.11 5.13
N GLU A 15 17.39 14.69 4.87
CA GLU A 15 18.45 15.52 4.30
C GLU A 15 18.64 15.14 2.84
N PHE A 16 18.48 16.11 1.93
CA PHE A 16 18.68 15.90 0.49
C PHE A 16 19.89 16.71 0.00
N PHE A 17 20.76 16.07 -0.78
CA PHE A 17 21.87 16.72 -1.47
C PHE A 17 21.34 17.40 -2.73
N ALA A 18 21.30 18.73 -2.75
CA ALA A 18 20.89 19.49 -3.92
C ALA A 18 22.06 19.60 -4.90
N GLU A 19 22.21 18.61 -5.79
CA GLU A 19 23.11 18.71 -6.95
C GLU A 19 22.37 18.76 -8.30
N THR A 20 21.04 18.88 -8.29
CA THR A 20 20.24 19.00 -9.52
C THR A 20 19.22 20.11 -9.45
N ASP A 21 19.09 20.79 -10.59
CA ASP A 21 18.29 21.99 -10.84
C ASP A 21 16.91 21.95 -10.21
N LYS A 22 16.45 23.10 -9.72
CA LYS A 22 15.15 23.31 -9.05
C LYS A 22 13.95 22.75 -9.85
N GLU A 23 14.11 22.54 -11.15
CA GLU A 23 13.13 21.91 -12.05
C GLU A 23 12.88 20.44 -11.70
N THR A 24 13.92 19.66 -11.35
CA THR A 24 13.79 18.24 -11.00
C THR A 24 13.03 18.01 -9.69
N PHE A 25 13.17 18.91 -8.71
CA PHE A 25 12.42 18.79 -7.45
C PHE A 25 10.93 19.07 -7.65
N ALA A 26 10.58 20.05 -8.50
CA ALA A 26 9.20 20.35 -8.83
C ALA A 26 8.53 19.19 -9.60
N GLU A 27 9.26 18.51 -10.48
CA GLU A 27 8.80 17.30 -11.18
C GLU A 27 8.56 16.14 -10.21
N ILE A 28 9.52 15.85 -9.32
CA ILE A 28 9.37 14.80 -8.30
C ILE A 28 8.17 15.08 -7.38
N GLN A 29 7.99 16.34 -6.97
CA GLN A 29 6.87 16.74 -6.13
C GLN A 29 5.52 16.58 -6.87
N ARG A 30 5.46 16.94 -8.15
CA ARG A 30 4.27 16.75 -9.00
C ARG A 30 3.91 15.28 -9.21
N ASP A 31 4.92 14.43 -9.36
CA ASP A 31 4.74 12.98 -9.46
C ASP A 31 4.26 12.38 -8.12
N LEU A 32 4.79 12.88 -6.99
CA LEU A 32 4.32 12.49 -5.65
C LEU A 32 2.88 12.94 -5.38
N GLU A 33 2.48 14.14 -5.80
CA GLU A 33 1.11 14.65 -5.67
C GLU A 33 0.09 13.81 -6.47
N GLY A 34 0.53 13.22 -7.59
CA GLY A 34 -0.27 12.29 -8.38
C GLY A 34 -0.43 10.90 -7.74
N LEU A 35 0.49 10.50 -6.87
CA LEU A 35 0.42 9.24 -6.15
C LEU A 35 -0.54 9.35 -4.96
N LYS A 36 -1.81 9.01 -5.21
CA LYS A 36 -2.78 8.69 -4.15
C LYS A 36 -2.36 7.40 -3.45
N LEU A 37 -1.39 7.49 -2.55
CA LEU A 37 -1.03 6.40 -1.65
C LEU A 37 -2.24 6.13 -0.76
N PRO A 38 -2.79 4.91 -0.77
CA PRO A 38 -3.91 4.57 0.09
C PRO A 38 -3.47 4.76 1.54
N THR A 39 -4.35 5.34 2.35
CA THR A 39 -4.09 5.46 3.78
C THR A 39 -3.89 4.07 4.38
N PHE A 40 -3.11 3.97 5.46
CA PHE A 40 -2.87 2.69 6.12
C PHE A 40 -4.17 1.95 6.48
N ALA A 41 -5.22 2.70 6.87
CA ALA A 41 -6.54 2.15 7.13
C ALA A 41 -7.18 1.50 5.89
N GLU A 42 -7.07 2.13 4.72
CA GLU A 42 -7.58 1.59 3.46
C GLU A 42 -6.80 0.35 3.01
N PHE A 43 -5.48 0.36 3.18
CA PHE A 43 -4.63 -0.81 2.93
C PHE A 43 -5.06 -2.01 3.79
N VAL A 44 -5.24 -1.80 5.10
CA VAL A 44 -5.72 -2.84 6.03
C VAL A 44 -7.12 -3.33 5.63
N ALA A 45 -8.00 -2.44 5.19
CA ALA A 45 -9.33 -2.81 4.72
C ALA A 45 -9.27 -3.69 3.45
N GLN A 46 -8.39 -3.38 2.50
CA GLN A 46 -8.17 -4.19 1.30
C GLN A 46 -7.62 -5.57 1.63
N GLU A 47 -6.61 -5.67 2.50
CA GLU A 47 -6.05 -6.96 2.93
C GLU A 47 -7.08 -7.83 3.66
N ARG A 48 -7.90 -7.24 4.54
CA ARG A 48 -9.01 -7.95 5.20
C ARG A 48 -10.03 -8.48 4.20
N LYS A 49 -10.38 -7.73 3.14
CA LYS A 49 -11.28 -8.19 2.07
C LYS A 49 -10.70 -9.40 1.32
N LYS A 50 -9.42 -9.34 0.94
CA LYS A 50 -8.72 -10.46 0.28
C LYS A 50 -8.71 -11.71 1.14
N HIS A 51 -8.44 -11.57 2.45
CA HIS A 51 -8.41 -12.70 3.37
C HIS A 51 -9.78 -13.38 3.54
N ARG A 52 -10.85 -12.58 3.68
CA ARG A 52 -12.23 -13.08 3.75
C ARG A 52 -12.63 -13.86 2.49
N ALA A 53 -12.29 -13.33 1.30
CA ALA A 53 -12.56 -14.02 0.03
C ALA A 53 -11.88 -15.40 -0.03
N LYS A 54 -10.60 -15.49 0.36
CA LYS A 54 -9.87 -16.77 0.41
C LYS A 54 -10.51 -17.78 1.38
N GLN A 55 -11.01 -17.32 2.53
CA GLN A 55 -11.70 -18.20 3.48
C GLN A 55 -13.02 -18.74 2.94
N ALA A 56 -13.81 -17.90 2.26
CA ALA A 56 -15.07 -18.32 1.64
C ALA A 56 -14.84 -19.43 0.61
N VAL A 57 -13.84 -19.28 -0.26
CA VAL A 57 -13.47 -20.31 -1.25
C VAL A 57 -13.06 -21.62 -0.58
N LYS A 58 -12.25 -21.57 0.49
CA LYS A 58 -11.85 -22.78 1.23
C LYS A 58 -13.06 -23.50 1.85
N LYS A 59 -14.00 -22.76 2.45
CA LYS A 59 -15.24 -23.32 3.01
C LYS A 59 -16.10 -23.97 1.93
N ALA A 60 -16.32 -23.30 0.80
CA ALA A 60 -17.09 -23.83 -0.31
C ALA A 60 -16.48 -25.15 -0.86
N ARG A 61 -15.16 -25.20 -1.04
CA ARG A 61 -14.46 -26.43 -1.45
C ARG A 61 -14.64 -27.57 -0.45
N LYS A 62 -14.58 -27.28 0.86
CA LYS A 62 -14.80 -28.28 1.91
C LYS A 62 -16.23 -28.84 1.86
N ILE A 63 -17.23 -27.96 1.73
CA ILE A 63 -18.64 -28.34 1.63
C ILE A 63 -18.85 -29.23 0.39
N ALA A 64 -18.34 -28.83 -0.77
CA ALA A 64 -18.45 -29.62 -2.00
C ALA A 64 -17.81 -31.02 -1.87
N LYS A 65 -16.65 -31.12 -1.20
CA LYS A 65 -15.99 -32.41 -0.94
C LYS A 65 -16.81 -33.31 -0.02
N LEU A 66 -17.41 -32.75 1.03
CA LEU A 66 -18.28 -33.50 1.95
C LEU A 66 -19.55 -33.98 1.25
N ALA A 67 -20.18 -33.13 0.42
CA ALA A 67 -21.35 -33.51 -0.35
C ALA A 67 -21.06 -34.69 -1.31
N ARG A 68 -19.92 -34.66 -2.02
CA ARG A 68 -19.48 -35.77 -2.87
C ARG A 68 -19.27 -37.08 -2.11
N ARG A 69 -18.72 -37.00 -0.89
CA ARG A 69 -18.54 -38.18 -0.03
C ARG A 69 -19.86 -38.76 0.46
N LYS A 70 -20.85 -37.91 0.72
CA LYS A 70 -22.20 -38.35 1.14
C LYS A 70 -22.98 -39.00 -0.01
N ASN A 71 -22.73 -38.55 -1.24
CA ASN A 71 -23.37 -39.09 -2.44
C ASN A 71 -22.68 -40.33 -3.02
N ARG A 72 -21.56 -40.77 -2.44
CA ARG A 72 -20.85 -42.01 -2.80
C ARG A 72 -21.25 -43.10 -1.82
#